data_AF-A0A1H6DSM7-F1
#
_entry.id   AF-A0A1H6DSM7-F1
#
_cell.length_a   1.000
_cell.length_b   1.000
_cell.length_c   1.000
_cell.angle_alpha   90.00
_cell.angle_beta   90.00
_cell.angle_gamma   90.00
#
_symmetry.space_group_name_H-M   'P 1'
#
loop_
_entity.id
_entity.type
_entity.pdbx_description
1 polymer ?
#
loop_
_entity_poly.entity_id
_entity_poly.type
_entity_poly.pdbx_seq_one_letter_code
_entity_poly.pdbx_strand_id
1 'polypeptide(L)'
;MKIVNLTQGTQAWLDWRAQGVSASDMPTIMGKNPYKTAYQLWLEKTGRANPPDLSNNPNVQRGNRLEPLAREFCEDRDNEILLPVCAEDDELPILRASFDGLSSGGIPYEFKAPTENRFAELQDVGTESATYEMYAWQVKTQSFVAQSKKGLLFFYMEDERHLEFTIELTAEDMEAIDMAARQFWDCIQNDTPPPLDPERDVYIPKSGEDQFRWETFAEQWRENQEQFKALEEQMAPLKKSQDELKKAMCDMMGDFQSTDYAGVKVTRFTRQGSIDYAKYCKELGIGTDVLEPYRKKPTWQSRVTLSADELLNAEAIGNQSMPADQGGKYF
;
A
#
# COMPACT_ATOMS: atom_id res chain seq x y z
N MET A 1 15.38 24.93 14.54
CA MET A 1 14.05 24.31 14.42
C MET A 1 13.00 25.26 14.98
N LYS A 2 11.88 25.44 14.25
CA LYS A 2 10.75 26.26 14.68
C LYS A 2 9.59 25.38 15.12
N ILE A 3 9.30 25.36 16.42
CA ILE A 3 8.15 24.61 16.98
C ILE A 3 6.83 25.24 16.53
N VAL A 4 5.90 24.39 16.10
CA VAL A 4 4.54 24.75 15.69
C VAL A 4 3.56 24.08 16.65
N ASN A 5 2.76 24.89 17.35
CA ASN A 5 1.82 24.40 18.36
C ASN A 5 0.55 23.84 17.70
N LEU A 6 0.59 22.55 17.34
CA LEU A 6 -0.51 21.82 16.72
C LEU A 6 -0.74 20.49 17.43
N THR A 7 -2.00 20.11 17.56
CA THR A 7 -2.37 18.76 18.02
C THR A 7 -2.34 17.81 16.83
N GLN A 8 -1.46 16.80 16.88
CA GLN A 8 -1.34 15.79 15.83
C GLN A 8 -2.67 15.04 15.64
N GLY A 9 -2.99 14.69 14.39
CA GLY A 9 -4.26 14.05 14.02
C GLY A 9 -5.45 15.00 13.84
N THR A 10 -5.31 16.30 14.13
CA THR A 10 -6.38 17.28 13.85
C THR A 10 -6.35 17.77 12.40
N GLN A 11 -7.46 18.36 11.94
CA GLN A 11 -7.51 18.96 10.60
C GLN A 11 -6.46 20.07 10.42
N ALA A 12 -6.26 20.93 11.42
CA ALA A 12 -5.23 21.98 11.37
C ALA A 12 -3.81 21.39 11.19
N TRP A 13 -3.55 20.22 11.78
CA TRP A 13 -2.31 19.48 11.57
C TRP A 13 -2.19 18.92 10.15
N LEU A 14 -3.27 18.39 9.58
CA LEU A 14 -3.30 17.95 8.18
C LEU A 14 -3.08 19.10 7.19
N ASP A 15 -3.76 20.24 7.40
CA ASP A 15 -3.63 21.44 6.57
C ASP A 15 -2.22 22.02 6.64
N TRP A 16 -1.61 21.99 7.83
CA TRP A 16 -0.21 22.35 8.01
C TRP A 16 0.70 21.36 7.27
N ARG A 17 0.47 20.04 7.37
CA ARG A 17 1.27 19.05 6.64
C ARG A 17 1.17 19.17 5.11
N ALA A 18 0.06 19.67 4.59
CA ALA A 18 -0.13 19.89 3.16
C ALA A 18 0.75 21.03 2.60
N GLN A 19 1.18 21.97 3.45
CA GLN A 19 1.98 23.14 3.06
C GLN A 19 3.49 22.88 2.92
N GLY A 20 3.93 21.61 2.93
CA GLY A 20 5.32 21.24 2.77
C GLY A 20 5.56 19.73 2.65
N VAL A 21 6.83 19.35 2.78
CA VAL A 21 7.31 17.97 2.81
C VAL A 21 7.50 17.56 4.27
N SER A 22 6.66 16.63 4.74
CA SER A 22 6.79 16.08 6.08
C SER A 22 7.86 14.98 6.15
N ALA A 23 8.41 14.70 7.32
CA ALA A 23 9.38 13.64 7.50
C ALA A 23 8.87 12.25 7.05
N SER A 24 7.58 11.99 7.24
CA SER A 24 6.93 10.75 6.76
C SER A 24 6.73 10.70 5.24
N ASP A 25 6.79 11.85 4.56
CA ASP A 25 6.72 11.92 3.09
C ASP A 25 8.06 11.56 2.45
N MET A 26 9.17 11.86 3.14
CA MET A 26 10.53 11.67 2.62
C MET A 26 10.82 10.26 2.10
N PRO A 27 10.53 9.15 2.83
CA PRO A 27 10.78 7.82 2.29
C PRO A 27 9.99 7.52 1.00
N THR A 28 8.81 8.13 0.81
CA THR A 28 8.06 8.03 -0.44
C THR A 28 8.74 8.82 -1.57
N ILE A 29 9.18 10.05 -1.28
CA ILE A 29 9.87 10.91 -2.25
C ILE A 29 11.18 10.25 -2.71
N MET A 30 11.91 9.61 -1.79
CA MET A 30 13.17 8.90 -2.07
C MET A 30 12.99 7.48 -2.61
N GLY A 31 11.76 7.06 -2.91
CA GLY A 31 11.47 5.74 -3.49
C GLY A 31 11.67 4.54 -2.53
N LYS A 32 11.78 4.78 -1.23
CA LYS A 32 11.99 3.76 -0.19
C LYS A 32 10.71 3.22 0.43
N ASN A 33 9.57 3.87 0.16
CA ASN A 33 8.27 3.37 0.58
C ASN A 33 7.72 2.34 -0.44
N PRO A 34 7.53 1.07 -0.06
CA PRO A 34 6.98 0.05 -0.96
C PRO A 34 5.48 0.21 -1.22
N TYR A 35 4.76 0.98 -0.40
CA TYR A 35 3.32 1.13 -0.47
C TYR A 35 2.84 2.35 -1.25
N LYS A 36 3.70 3.36 -1.43
CA LYS A 36 3.34 4.62 -2.09
C LYS A 36 4.49 5.17 -2.91
N THR A 37 4.21 5.62 -4.13
CA THR A 37 5.18 6.29 -5.03
C THR A 37 5.19 7.81 -4.82
N ALA A 38 6.23 8.49 -5.29
CA ALA A 38 6.27 9.95 -5.30
C ALA A 38 5.13 10.56 -6.12
N TYR A 39 4.73 9.93 -7.23
CA TYR A 39 3.60 10.38 -8.04
C TYR A 39 2.26 10.29 -7.30
N GLN A 40 1.99 9.18 -6.61
CA GLN A 40 0.80 9.05 -5.76
C GLN A 40 0.77 10.11 -4.66
N LEU A 41 1.92 10.38 -4.02
CA LEU A 41 2.02 11.45 -3.03
C LEU A 41 1.76 12.84 -3.64
N TRP A 42 2.24 13.10 -4.86
CA TRP A 42 1.98 14.35 -5.57
C TRP A 42 0.49 14.50 -5.90
N LEU A 43 -0.20 13.43 -6.32
CA LEU A 43 -1.65 13.44 -6.51
C LEU A 43 -2.39 13.79 -5.22
N GLU A 44 -2.01 13.20 -4.08
CA GLU A 44 -2.61 13.51 -2.78
C GLU A 44 -2.35 14.97 -2.36
N LYS A 45 -1.10 15.45 -2.45
CA LYS A 45 -0.69 16.80 -2.04
C LYS A 45 -1.31 17.90 -2.91
N THR A 46 -1.67 17.58 -4.15
CA THR A 46 -2.34 18.50 -5.08
C THR A 46 -3.86 18.33 -5.11
N GLY A 47 -4.43 17.45 -4.27
CA GLY A 47 -5.88 17.22 -4.18
C GLY A 47 -6.48 16.44 -5.36
N ARG A 48 -5.65 15.77 -6.17
CA ARG A 48 -6.08 14.97 -7.34
C ARG A 48 -6.40 13.51 -7.00
N ALA A 49 -5.92 13.05 -5.86
CA ALA A 49 -6.31 11.76 -5.28
C ALA A 49 -6.69 11.96 -3.82
N ASN A 50 -7.70 11.22 -3.38
CA ASN A 50 -8.03 11.18 -1.97
C ASN A 50 -7.07 10.22 -1.25
N PRO A 51 -6.49 10.61 -0.11
CA PRO A 51 -5.75 9.66 0.70
C PRO A 51 -6.72 8.54 1.14
N PRO A 52 -6.26 7.28 1.20
CA PRO A 52 -7.12 6.17 1.58
C PRO A 52 -7.65 6.37 3.01
N ASP A 53 -8.93 6.06 3.24
CA ASP A 53 -9.46 6.00 4.60
C ASP A 53 -8.90 4.77 5.32
N LEU A 54 -7.94 5.01 6.21
CA LEU A 54 -7.29 3.97 7.01
C LEU A 54 -7.85 3.86 8.43
N SER A 55 -8.95 4.57 8.76
CA SER A 55 -9.53 4.58 10.10
C SER A 55 -9.95 3.19 10.58
N ASN A 56 -10.40 2.34 9.66
CA ASN A 56 -10.79 0.95 9.92
C ASN A 56 -9.64 -0.06 9.74
N ASN A 57 -8.43 0.40 9.45
CA ASN A 57 -7.28 -0.48 9.28
C ASN A 57 -6.77 -0.94 10.67
N PRO A 58 -6.80 -2.25 10.99
CA PRO A 58 -6.36 -2.75 12.30
C PRO A 58 -4.90 -2.41 12.62
N ASN A 59 -4.05 -2.22 11.61
CA ASN A 59 -2.65 -1.85 11.81
C ASN A 59 -2.50 -0.39 12.24
N VAL A 60 -3.31 0.52 11.68
CA VAL A 60 -3.31 1.94 12.07
C VAL A 60 -3.87 2.09 13.48
N GLN A 61 -4.98 1.41 13.78
CA GLN A 61 -5.55 1.40 15.13
C GLN A 61 -4.58 0.84 16.17
N ARG A 62 -3.82 -0.21 15.84
CA ARG A 62 -2.75 -0.74 16.70
C ARG A 62 -1.64 0.28 16.92
N GLY A 63 -1.19 0.96 15.86
CA GLY A 63 -0.21 2.05 15.96
C GLY A 63 -0.62 3.13 16.95
N ASN A 64 -1.80 3.73 16.73
CA ASN A 64 -2.31 4.80 17.58
C ASN A 64 -2.46 4.39 19.05
N ARG A 65 -2.79 3.12 19.30
CA ARG A 65 -2.95 2.58 20.65
C ARG A 65 -1.62 2.32 21.35
N LEU A 66 -0.62 1.83 20.62
CA LEU A 66 0.67 1.41 21.19
C LEU A 66 1.72 2.53 21.22
N GLU A 67 1.59 3.57 20.39
CA GLU A 67 2.55 4.68 20.37
C GLU A 67 2.70 5.38 21.74
N PRO A 68 1.62 5.72 22.49
CA PRO A 68 1.78 6.31 23.82
C PRO A 68 2.46 5.37 24.82
N LEU A 69 2.22 4.06 24.73
CA LEU A 69 2.83 3.06 25.60
C LEU A 69 4.32 2.87 25.29
N ALA A 70 4.69 2.89 24.01
CA ALA A 70 6.08 2.85 23.59
C ALA A 70 6.84 4.09 24.06
N ARG A 71 6.20 5.26 24.01
CA ARG A 71 6.74 6.51 24.55
C ARG A 71 6.97 6.42 26.06
N GLU A 72 5.93 6.06 26.82
CA GLU A 72 6.01 5.90 28.29
C GLU A 72 7.11 4.91 28.69
N PHE A 73 7.23 3.78 27.97
CA PHE A 73 8.30 2.80 28.17
C PHE A 73 9.70 3.42 28.02
N CYS A 74 9.93 4.21 26.97
CA CYS A 74 11.20 4.91 26.76
C CYS A 74 11.43 6.03 27.80
N GLU A 75 10.38 6.78 28.15
CA GLU A 75 10.47 7.85 29.16
C GLU A 75 10.90 7.29 30.53
N ASP A 76 10.33 6.18 30.96
CA ASP A 76 10.67 5.48 32.20
C ASP A 76 12.08 4.89 32.16
N ARG A 77 12.45 4.26 31.04
CA ARG A 77 13.78 3.65 30.85
C ARG A 77 14.89 4.69 30.89
N ASP A 78 14.69 5.81 30.19
CA ASP A 78 15.70 6.84 29.98
C ASP A 78 15.62 7.95 31.04
N ASN A 79 14.59 7.91 31.89
CA ASN A 79 14.28 8.92 32.90
C ASN A 79 14.28 10.34 32.30
N GLU A 80 13.60 10.47 31.16
CA GLU A 80 13.49 11.68 30.35
C GLU A 80 12.07 11.81 29.79
N ILE A 81 11.53 13.02 29.73
CA ILE A 81 10.22 13.28 29.10
C ILE A 81 10.42 13.48 27.60
N LEU A 82 9.62 12.81 26.77
CA LEU A 82 9.62 12.90 25.32
C LEU A 82 8.40 13.68 24.85
N LEU A 83 8.61 14.82 24.19
CA LEU A 83 7.52 15.69 23.80
C LEU A 83 7.02 15.42 22.37
N PRO A 84 5.72 15.11 22.17
CA PRO A 84 5.14 14.99 20.84
C PRO A 84 4.86 16.39 20.26
N VAL A 85 5.82 16.94 19.53
CA VAL A 85 5.73 18.30 18.97
C VAL A 85 5.72 18.29 17.44
N CYS A 86 5.22 19.37 16.84
CA CYS A 86 5.39 19.64 15.41
C CYS A 86 6.44 20.72 15.22
N ALA A 87 7.24 20.62 14.17
CA ALA A 87 8.21 21.65 13.84
C ALA A 87 8.51 21.77 12.36
N GLU A 88 9.03 22.93 11.98
CA GLU A 88 9.57 23.25 10.65
C GLU A 88 11.09 23.41 10.78
N ASP A 89 11.81 23.11 9.70
CA ASP A 89 13.21 23.51 9.63
C ASP A 89 13.34 25.04 9.47
N ASP A 90 14.38 25.62 10.07
CA ASP A 90 14.56 27.08 10.06
C ASP A 90 15.11 27.59 8.71
N GLU A 91 15.94 26.79 8.03
CA GLU A 91 16.62 27.17 6.79
C GLU A 91 15.82 26.71 5.55
N LEU A 92 15.12 25.59 5.66
CA LEU A 92 14.25 24.99 4.66
C LEU A 92 12.81 24.81 5.20
N PRO A 93 11.99 25.88 5.30
CA PRO A 93 10.64 25.80 5.92
C PRO A 93 9.63 24.87 5.21
N ILE A 94 9.93 24.42 3.98
CA ILE A 94 9.13 23.39 3.33
C ILE A 94 9.25 22.05 4.07
N LEU A 95 10.41 21.78 4.69
CA LEU A 95 10.66 20.57 5.45
C LEU A 95 10.08 20.68 6.85
N ARG A 96 9.31 19.68 7.26
CA ARG A 96 8.64 19.66 8.56
C ARG A 96 8.55 18.27 9.17
N ALA A 97 8.42 18.22 10.49
CA ALA A 97 8.33 16.96 11.22
C ALA A 97 7.19 17.02 12.24
N SER A 98 6.46 15.92 12.32
CA SER A 98 5.65 15.58 13.49
C SER A 98 6.46 14.53 14.24
N PHE A 99 6.83 14.84 15.47
CA PHE A 99 7.65 13.98 16.30
C PHE A 99 6.73 13.16 17.20
N ASP A 100 6.91 11.84 17.24
CA ASP A 100 6.23 11.00 18.22
C ASP A 100 6.84 11.25 19.61
N GLY A 101 8.15 11.43 19.70
CA GLY A 101 8.82 11.93 20.90
C GLY A 101 10.03 12.77 20.54
N LEU A 102 10.24 13.88 21.24
CA LEU A 102 11.44 14.69 21.11
C LEU A 102 12.06 14.87 22.50
N SER A 103 13.32 14.46 22.64
CA SER A 103 14.06 14.59 23.88
C SER A 103 14.45 16.04 24.17
N SER A 104 14.85 16.33 25.41
CA SER A 104 15.37 17.64 25.80
C SER A 104 16.65 18.03 25.05
N GLY A 105 17.42 17.03 24.59
CA GLY A 105 18.59 17.19 23.73
C GLY A 105 18.29 17.32 22.24
N GLY A 106 17.01 17.33 21.84
CA GLY A 106 16.59 17.42 20.44
C GLY A 106 16.70 16.11 19.67
N ILE A 107 16.86 14.97 20.35
CA ILE A 107 16.91 13.65 19.69
C ILE A 107 15.46 13.20 19.42
N PRO A 108 15.07 12.97 18.15
CA PRO A 108 13.76 12.44 17.84
C PRO A 108 13.67 10.93 18.10
N TYR A 109 12.53 10.51 18.63
CA TYR A 109 12.11 9.13 18.82
C TYR A 109 10.91 8.88 17.91
N GLU A 110 11.05 7.92 17.00
CA GLU A 110 9.98 7.47 16.11
C GLU A 110 9.49 6.10 16.58
N PHE A 111 8.21 6.00 16.92
CA PHE A 111 7.62 4.79 17.47
C PHE A 111 6.81 4.05 16.40
N LYS A 112 7.02 2.74 16.29
CA LYS A 112 6.30 1.89 15.34
C LYS A 112 5.76 0.64 15.99
N ALA A 113 4.51 0.31 15.66
CA ALA A 113 3.84 -0.91 16.12
C ALA A 113 3.63 -1.92 14.96
N PRO A 114 4.65 -2.72 14.61
CA PRO A 114 4.56 -3.66 13.50
C PRO A 114 3.57 -4.80 13.79
N THR A 115 3.31 -5.62 12.76
CA THR A 115 2.65 -6.93 12.96
C THR A 115 3.68 -7.96 13.41
N GLU A 116 3.25 -9.10 13.95
CA GLU A 116 4.16 -10.18 14.36
C GLU A 116 5.11 -10.61 13.23
N ASN A 117 4.57 -10.77 12.01
CA ASN A 117 5.39 -11.15 10.84
C ASN A 117 6.45 -10.07 10.50
N ARG A 118 6.09 -8.79 10.55
CA ARG A 118 7.06 -7.71 10.30
C ARG A 118 8.07 -7.58 11.43
N PHE A 119 7.66 -7.80 12.67
CA PHE A 119 8.57 -7.80 13.81
C PHE A 119 9.59 -8.94 13.68
N ALA A 120 9.14 -10.15 13.34
CA ALA A 120 10.02 -11.29 13.09
C ALA A 120 10.98 -11.05 11.91
N GLU A 121 10.51 -10.43 10.82
CA GLU A 121 11.36 -10.01 9.70
C GLU A 121 12.44 -9.02 10.18
N LEU A 122 12.07 -7.99 10.93
CA LEU A 122 13.02 -7.01 11.49
C LEU A 122 14.01 -7.67 12.46
N GLN A 123 13.63 -8.70 13.20
CA GLN A 123 14.54 -9.46 14.06
C GLN A 123 15.55 -10.29 13.25
N ASP A 124 15.15 -10.83 12.10
CA ASP A 124 15.97 -11.72 11.27
C ASP A 124 16.96 -10.93 10.40
N VAL A 125 16.48 -9.93 9.66
CA VAL A 125 17.29 -9.19 8.67
C VAL A 125 17.69 -7.79 9.11
N GLY A 126 17.13 -7.29 10.22
CA GLY A 126 17.51 -6.01 10.82
C GLY A 126 17.47 -4.84 9.83
N THR A 127 18.63 -4.22 9.60
CA THR A 127 18.79 -3.04 8.75
C THR A 127 18.63 -3.31 7.26
N GLU A 128 18.59 -4.59 6.84
CA GLU A 128 18.34 -4.97 5.44
C GLU A 128 16.84 -5.04 5.10
N SER A 129 15.94 -4.93 6.09
CA SER A 129 14.50 -4.90 5.82
C SER A 129 14.09 -3.59 5.14
N ALA A 130 13.23 -3.70 4.12
CA ALA A 130 12.58 -2.53 3.52
C ALA A 130 11.76 -1.72 4.54
N THR A 131 11.26 -2.36 5.61
CA THR A 131 10.56 -1.66 6.70
C THR A 131 11.52 -0.77 7.48
N TYR A 132 12.73 -1.26 7.77
CA TYR A 132 13.77 -0.45 8.41
C TYR A 132 14.18 0.71 7.51
N GLU A 133 14.50 0.46 6.24
CA GLU A 133 14.98 1.50 5.31
C GLU A 133 13.96 2.64 5.17
N MET A 134 12.68 2.31 5.04
CA MET A 134 11.59 3.28 4.97
C MET A 134 11.56 4.20 6.20
N TYR A 135 11.58 3.64 7.41
CA TYR A 135 11.50 4.46 8.63
C TYR A 135 12.82 5.13 9.00
N ALA A 136 13.97 4.57 8.60
CA ALA A 136 15.26 5.21 8.79
C ALA A 136 15.33 6.57 8.06
N TRP A 137 14.82 6.67 6.82
CA TRP A 137 14.75 7.94 6.11
C TRP A 137 13.79 8.95 6.74
N GLN A 138 12.69 8.47 7.34
CA GLN A 138 11.82 9.33 8.15
C GLN A 138 12.56 9.89 9.37
N VAL A 139 13.29 9.06 10.11
CA VAL A 139 14.07 9.48 11.30
C VAL A 139 15.22 10.41 10.94
N LYS A 140 15.92 10.16 9.81
CA LYS A 140 16.93 11.09 9.28
C LYS A 140 16.32 12.46 9.00
N THR A 141 15.14 12.50 8.40
CA THR A 141 14.43 13.76 8.11
C THR A 141 13.99 14.49 9.38
N GLN A 142 13.47 13.76 10.36
CA GLN A 142 13.19 14.30 11.70
C GLN A 142 14.44 14.87 12.35
N SER A 143 15.57 14.16 12.27
CA SER A 143 16.85 14.58 12.83
C SER A 143 17.36 15.84 12.16
N PHE A 144 17.20 15.96 10.84
CA PHE A 144 17.50 17.18 10.09
C PHE A 144 16.68 18.35 10.63
N VAL A 145 15.35 18.24 10.66
CA VAL A 145 14.46 19.30 11.18
C VAL A 145 14.80 19.66 12.63
N ALA A 146 15.12 18.67 13.46
CA ALA A 146 15.49 18.86 14.87
C ALA A 146 16.91 19.40 15.08
N GLN A 147 17.72 19.52 14.02
CA GLN A 147 19.15 19.87 14.08
C GLN A 147 19.96 18.90 14.96
N SER A 148 19.54 17.63 14.99
CA SER A 148 20.21 16.54 15.68
C SER A 148 21.05 15.71 14.71
N LYS A 149 22.16 15.18 15.19
CA LYS A 149 23.02 14.26 14.42
C LYS A 149 22.49 12.83 14.38
N LYS A 150 21.47 12.52 15.20
CA LYS A 150 20.89 11.19 15.28
C LYS A 150 19.45 11.22 15.76
N GLY A 151 18.74 10.13 15.49
CA GLY A 151 17.43 9.83 16.05
C GLY A 151 17.33 8.35 16.44
N LEU A 152 16.23 7.98 17.10
CA LEU A 152 15.93 6.62 17.50
C LEU A 152 14.69 6.13 16.77
N LEU A 153 14.81 4.96 16.14
CA LEU A 153 13.70 4.21 15.58
C LEU A 153 13.37 3.05 16.51
N PHE A 154 12.16 3.05 17.05
CA PHE A 154 11.75 2.12 18.10
C PHE A 154 10.51 1.32 17.67
N PHE A 155 10.69 0.03 17.45
CA PHE A 155 9.61 -0.90 17.15
C PHE A 155 9.12 -1.55 18.44
N TYR A 156 7.85 -1.38 18.77
CA TYR A 156 7.25 -1.84 20.03
C TYR A 156 6.07 -2.79 19.79
N MET A 157 6.03 -3.87 20.57
CA MET A 157 4.96 -4.87 20.57
C MET A 157 4.15 -4.78 21.86
N GLU A 158 2.90 -5.24 21.83
CA GLU A 158 1.97 -5.18 22.97
C GLU A 158 2.43 -5.98 24.19
N ASP A 159 3.34 -6.95 24.00
CA ASP A 159 3.95 -7.75 25.07
C ASP A 159 5.32 -7.19 25.51
N GLU A 160 5.56 -5.90 25.31
CA GLU A 160 6.79 -5.14 25.64
C GLU A 160 8.06 -5.57 24.89
N ARG A 161 7.98 -6.57 24.01
CA ARG A 161 9.08 -6.87 23.07
C ARG A 161 9.33 -5.64 22.20
N HIS A 162 10.60 -5.30 22.01
CA HIS A 162 10.98 -4.16 21.21
C HIS A 162 12.30 -4.36 20.47
N LEU A 163 12.47 -3.57 19.42
CA LEU A 163 13.74 -3.39 18.72
C LEU A 163 14.03 -1.89 18.64
N GLU A 164 15.27 -1.51 18.94
CA GLU A 164 15.73 -0.14 18.87
C GLU A 164 16.89 -0.03 17.88
N PHE A 165 16.83 1.00 17.05
CA PHE A 165 17.91 1.36 16.14
C PHE A 165 18.27 2.83 16.30
N THR A 166 19.57 3.10 16.51
CA THR A 166 20.10 4.46 16.40
C THR A 166 20.39 4.79 14.95
N ILE A 167 19.74 5.85 14.46
CA ILE A 167 19.88 6.32 13.09
C ILE A 167 20.74 7.57 13.10
N GLU A 168 21.95 7.47 12.55
CA GLU A 168 22.83 8.62 12.37
C GLU A 168 22.44 9.41 11.11
N LEU A 169 22.57 10.72 11.17
CA LEU A 169 22.36 11.65 10.07
C LEU A 169 23.72 12.14 9.56
N THR A 170 24.11 11.72 8.35
CA THR A 170 25.35 12.17 7.72
C THR A 170 25.15 13.44 6.89
N ALA A 171 26.25 14.05 6.43
CA ALA A 171 26.18 15.20 5.54
C ALA A 171 25.55 14.85 4.18
N GLU A 172 25.85 13.67 3.65
CA GLU A 172 25.29 13.14 2.42
C GLU A 172 23.78 12.88 2.56
N ASP A 173 23.34 12.40 3.72
CA ASP A 173 21.92 12.24 4.01
C ASP A 173 21.18 13.57 4.03
N MET A 174 21.76 14.60 4.67
CA MET A 174 21.19 15.95 4.68
C MET A 174 21.10 16.53 3.27
N GLU A 175 22.14 16.41 2.45
CA GLU A 175 22.12 16.86 1.06
C GLU A 175 21.04 16.14 0.24
N ALA A 176 20.92 14.82 0.41
CA ALA A 176 19.90 14.03 -0.27
C ALA A 176 18.47 14.45 0.13
N ILE A 177 18.23 14.69 1.43
CA ILE A 177 16.94 15.14 1.95
C ILE A 177 16.59 16.55 1.45
N ASP A 178 17.53 17.50 1.48
CA ASP A 178 17.32 18.87 0.99
C ASP A 178 16.98 18.85 -0.50
N MET A 179 17.78 18.16 -1.32
CA MET A 179 17.56 18.03 -2.76
C MET A 179 16.20 17.40 -3.07
N ALA A 180 15.88 16.27 -2.43
CA ALA A 180 14.62 15.56 -2.66
C ALA A 180 13.41 16.40 -2.24
N ALA A 181 13.48 17.09 -1.10
CA ALA A 181 12.42 17.98 -0.64
C ALA A 181 12.17 19.13 -1.63
N ARG A 182 13.23 19.80 -2.10
CA ARG A 182 13.12 20.92 -3.05
C ARG A 182 12.55 20.46 -4.38
N GLN A 183 13.09 19.39 -4.97
CA GLN A 183 12.62 18.86 -6.25
C GLN A 183 11.14 18.47 -6.18
N PHE A 184 10.73 17.76 -5.13
CA PHE A 184 9.34 17.38 -4.96
C PHE A 184 8.43 18.60 -4.71
N TRP A 185 8.90 19.58 -3.96
CA TRP A 185 8.15 20.81 -3.72
C TRP A 185 8.00 21.65 -5.00
N ASP A 186 9.05 21.72 -5.83
CA ASP A 186 9.00 22.35 -7.15
C ASP A 186 7.96 21.66 -8.05
N CYS A 187 7.83 20.34 -7.99
CA CYS A 187 6.77 19.59 -8.69
C CYS A 187 5.36 20.04 -8.26
N ILE A 188 5.15 20.30 -6.97
CA ILE A 188 3.88 20.81 -6.46
C ILE A 188 3.65 22.25 -6.92
N GLN A 189 4.65 23.12 -6.77
CA GLN A 189 4.51 24.55 -7.09
C GLN A 189 4.32 24.83 -8.58
N ASN A 190 4.97 24.04 -9.44
CA ASN A 190 4.91 24.18 -10.90
C ASN A 190 3.87 23.26 -11.55
N ASP A 191 3.05 22.57 -10.75
CA ASP A 191 2.04 21.60 -11.21
C ASP A 191 2.60 20.59 -12.23
N THR A 192 3.83 20.13 -11.98
CA THR A 192 4.57 19.20 -12.85
C THR A 192 4.81 17.92 -12.09
N PRO A 193 4.26 16.77 -12.51
CA PRO A 193 4.36 15.54 -11.74
C PRO A 193 5.81 15.01 -11.67
N PRO A 194 6.18 14.30 -10.59
CA PRO A 194 7.41 13.52 -10.57
C PRO A 194 7.32 12.34 -11.56
N PRO A 195 8.46 11.68 -11.87
CA PRO A 195 8.49 10.52 -12.76
C PRO A 195 7.52 9.41 -12.31
N LEU A 196 6.85 8.80 -13.30
CA LEU A 196 5.92 7.70 -13.08
C LEU A 196 6.66 6.36 -12.99
N ASP A 197 6.13 5.47 -12.17
CA ASP A 197 6.45 4.04 -12.12
C ASP A 197 5.28 3.24 -12.71
N PRO A 198 5.36 2.76 -13.96
CA PRO A 198 4.25 2.04 -14.61
C PRO A 198 3.82 0.74 -13.93
N GLU A 199 4.66 0.17 -13.05
CA GLU A 199 4.32 -1.06 -12.31
C GLU A 199 3.51 -0.75 -11.04
N ARG A 200 3.55 0.50 -10.54
CA ARG A 200 2.98 0.89 -9.25
C ARG A 200 1.96 2.03 -9.34
N ASP A 201 2.07 2.89 -10.34
CA ASP A 201 1.22 4.06 -10.51
C ASP A 201 -0.07 3.74 -11.27
N VAL A 202 -1.12 4.46 -10.88
CA VAL A 202 -2.41 4.39 -11.54
C VAL A 202 -2.35 5.08 -12.90
N TYR A 203 -2.93 4.44 -13.92
CA TYR A 203 -3.12 5.07 -15.21
C TYR A 203 -4.28 6.07 -15.17
N ILE A 204 -4.05 7.28 -15.68
CA ILE A 204 -5.07 8.32 -15.82
C ILE A 204 -5.17 8.69 -17.31
N PRO A 205 -6.34 8.49 -17.96
CA PRO A 205 -6.51 8.83 -19.36
C PRO A 205 -6.18 10.29 -19.66
N LYS A 206 -5.51 10.55 -20.78
CA LYS A 206 -5.23 11.92 -21.24
C LYS A 206 -6.51 12.68 -21.51
N SER A 207 -6.53 13.96 -21.09
CA SER A 207 -7.64 14.86 -21.38
C SER A 207 -7.90 14.95 -22.89
N GLY A 208 -9.17 15.07 -23.26
CA GLY A 208 -9.60 15.07 -24.66
C GLY A 208 -10.08 13.69 -25.10
N GLU A 209 -9.54 13.16 -26.20
CA GLU A 209 -10.04 11.95 -26.85
C GLU A 209 -9.90 10.69 -25.98
N ASP A 210 -8.75 10.50 -25.32
CA ASP A 210 -8.51 9.30 -24.50
C ASP A 210 -9.45 9.24 -23.29
N GLN A 211 -9.62 10.36 -22.59
CA GLN A 211 -10.58 10.51 -21.50
C GLN A 211 -12.01 10.20 -21.95
N PHE A 212 -12.47 10.84 -23.04
CA PHE A 212 -13.81 10.62 -23.57
C PHE A 212 -14.06 9.15 -23.93
N ARG A 213 -13.07 8.50 -24.57
CA ARG A 213 -13.15 7.07 -24.91
C ARG A 213 -13.21 6.19 -23.67
N TRP A 214 -12.38 6.45 -22.67
CA TRP A 214 -12.37 5.69 -21.43
C TRP A 214 -13.70 5.82 -20.68
N GLU A 215 -14.22 7.04 -20.54
CA GLU A 215 -15.50 7.32 -19.90
C GLU A 215 -16.65 6.59 -20.61
N THR A 216 -16.69 6.65 -21.95
CA THR A 216 -17.68 5.96 -22.78
C THR A 216 -17.62 4.43 -22.59
N PHE A 217 -16.41 3.84 -22.60
CA PHE A 217 -16.26 2.40 -22.38
C PHE A 217 -16.64 2.00 -20.96
N ALA A 218 -16.29 2.80 -19.96
CA ALA A 218 -16.63 2.54 -18.57
C ALA A 218 -18.15 2.62 -18.35
N GLU A 219 -18.84 3.60 -18.94
CA GLU A 219 -20.29 3.73 -18.89
C GLU A 219 -21.00 2.51 -19.50
N GLN A 220 -20.67 2.15 -20.75
CA GLN A 220 -21.24 0.98 -21.41
C GLN A 220 -20.96 -0.32 -20.65
N TRP A 221 -19.76 -0.45 -20.06
CA TRP A 221 -19.44 -1.61 -19.24
C TRP A 221 -20.30 -1.68 -17.98
N ARG A 222 -20.52 -0.56 -17.29
CA ARG A 222 -21.38 -0.51 -16.09
C ARG A 222 -22.83 -0.89 -16.41
N GLU A 223 -23.38 -0.35 -17.50
CA GLU A 223 -24.74 -0.69 -17.97
C GLU A 223 -24.86 -2.18 -18.29
N ASN A 224 -23.89 -2.73 -19.02
CA ASN A 224 -23.87 -4.16 -19.35
C ASN A 224 -23.71 -5.03 -18.09
N GLN A 225 -22.93 -4.59 -17.11
CA GLN A 225 -22.73 -5.32 -15.86
C GLN A 225 -24.02 -5.37 -15.01
N GLU A 226 -24.79 -4.29 -14.99
CA GLU A 226 -26.10 -4.24 -14.33
C GLU A 226 -27.09 -5.20 -15.00
N GLN A 227 -27.19 -5.16 -16.33
CA GLN A 227 -28.03 -6.08 -17.09
C GLN A 227 -27.61 -7.55 -16.90
N PHE A 228 -26.30 -7.81 -16.92
CA PHE A 228 -25.75 -9.15 -16.67
C PHE A 228 -26.17 -9.66 -15.29
N LYS A 229 -26.03 -8.84 -14.25
CA LYS A 229 -26.43 -9.20 -12.88
C LYS A 229 -27.92 -9.50 -12.79
N ALA A 230 -28.78 -8.68 -13.41
CA ALA A 230 -30.22 -8.90 -13.42
C ALA A 230 -30.61 -10.21 -14.15
N LEU A 231 -29.95 -10.54 -15.26
CA LEU A 231 -30.15 -11.81 -15.96
C LEU A 231 -29.63 -13.00 -15.14
N GLU A 232 -28.50 -12.85 -14.46
CA GLU A 232 -27.93 -13.89 -13.61
C GLU A 232 -28.87 -14.23 -12.44
N GLU A 233 -29.48 -13.22 -11.82
CA GLU A 233 -30.51 -13.40 -10.78
C GLU A 233 -31.75 -14.15 -11.31
N GLN A 234 -32.20 -13.87 -12.53
CA GLN A 234 -33.29 -14.61 -13.18
C GLN A 234 -32.89 -16.04 -13.57
N MET A 235 -31.63 -16.26 -13.95
CA MET A 235 -31.10 -17.57 -14.31
C MET A 235 -30.87 -18.47 -13.09
N ALA A 236 -30.60 -17.90 -11.91
CA ALA A 236 -30.33 -18.66 -10.69
C ALA A 236 -31.42 -19.69 -10.32
N PRO A 237 -32.73 -19.33 -10.25
CA PRO A 237 -33.78 -20.31 -9.95
C PRO A 237 -33.94 -21.35 -11.09
N LEU A 238 -33.73 -20.96 -12.35
CA LEU A 238 -33.81 -21.87 -13.49
C LEU A 238 -32.68 -22.89 -13.49
N LYS A 239 -31.44 -22.47 -13.19
CA LYS A 239 -30.30 -23.36 -13.00
C LYS A 239 -30.56 -24.35 -11.86
N LYS A 240 -31.05 -23.86 -10.72
CA LYS A 240 -31.42 -24.71 -9.58
C LYS A 240 -32.48 -25.75 -9.97
N SER A 241 -33.54 -25.33 -10.66
CA SER A 241 -34.58 -26.23 -11.17
C SER A 241 -34.02 -27.26 -12.16
N GLN A 242 -33.15 -26.86 -13.10
CA GLN A 242 -32.47 -27.77 -14.02
C GLN A 242 -31.60 -28.81 -13.29
N ASP A 243 -30.87 -28.42 -12.24
CA ASP A 243 -30.08 -29.34 -11.43
C ASP A 243 -30.96 -30.33 -10.64
N GLU A 244 -32.08 -29.88 -10.09
CA GLU A 244 -33.07 -30.72 -9.40
C GLU A 244 -33.71 -31.73 -10.36
N LEU A 245 -34.14 -31.29 -11.54
CA LEU A 245 -34.68 -32.16 -12.59
C LEU A 245 -33.65 -33.16 -13.09
N LYS A 246 -32.41 -32.72 -13.33
CA LYS A 246 -31.30 -33.60 -13.70
C LYS A 246 -31.07 -34.67 -12.65
N LYS A 247 -31.06 -34.30 -11.36
CA LYS A 247 -30.91 -35.25 -10.27
C LYS A 247 -32.06 -36.27 -10.25
N ALA A 248 -33.31 -35.82 -10.36
CA ALA A 248 -34.46 -36.71 -10.39
C ALA A 248 -34.40 -37.70 -11.58
N MET A 249 -34.07 -37.22 -12.78
CA MET A 249 -33.87 -38.09 -13.96
C MET A 249 -32.73 -39.09 -13.73
N CYS A 250 -31.60 -38.64 -13.19
CA CYS A 250 -30.52 -39.53 -12.80
C CYS A 250 -31.02 -40.58 -11.81
N ASP A 251 -31.70 -40.22 -10.73
CA ASP A 251 -32.16 -41.18 -9.72
C ASP A 251 -33.08 -42.26 -10.33
N MET A 252 -33.93 -41.90 -11.29
CA MET A 252 -34.80 -42.83 -12.02
C MET A 252 -34.04 -43.80 -12.94
N MET A 253 -32.84 -43.46 -13.41
CA MET A 253 -32.07 -44.31 -14.33
C MET A 253 -31.53 -45.60 -13.69
N GLY A 254 -31.62 -45.79 -12.36
CA GLY A 254 -31.13 -47.00 -11.70
C GLY A 254 -29.67 -47.29 -12.04
N ASP A 255 -29.39 -48.45 -12.64
CA ASP A 255 -28.04 -48.86 -13.08
C ASP A 255 -27.71 -48.47 -14.53
N PHE A 256 -28.66 -47.93 -15.30
CA PHE A 256 -28.43 -47.55 -16.69
C PHE A 256 -27.43 -46.38 -16.78
N GLN A 257 -26.54 -46.46 -17.77
CA GLN A 257 -25.50 -45.45 -18.00
C GLN A 257 -25.95 -44.32 -18.92
N SER A 258 -26.98 -44.53 -19.74
CA SER A 258 -27.52 -43.47 -20.60
C SER A 258 -28.99 -43.66 -20.93
N THR A 259 -29.66 -42.57 -21.26
CA THR A 259 -31.02 -42.54 -21.83
C THR A 259 -31.12 -41.37 -22.80
N ASP A 260 -31.96 -41.49 -23.81
CA ASP A 260 -32.37 -40.42 -24.73
C ASP A 260 -33.87 -40.58 -24.95
N TYR A 261 -34.64 -39.85 -24.16
CA TYR A 261 -36.09 -40.00 -24.11
C TYR A 261 -36.75 -38.65 -23.85
N ALA A 262 -37.92 -38.43 -24.46
CA ALA A 262 -38.67 -37.18 -24.36
C ALA A 262 -37.85 -35.91 -24.70
N GLY A 263 -36.85 -36.03 -25.59
CA GLY A 263 -36.00 -34.92 -26.03
C GLY A 263 -34.86 -34.55 -25.06
N VAL A 264 -34.62 -35.36 -24.03
CA VAL A 264 -33.52 -35.15 -23.08
C VAL A 264 -32.62 -36.38 -23.05
N LYS A 265 -31.34 -36.16 -23.32
CA LYS A 265 -30.29 -37.17 -23.21
C LYS A 265 -29.51 -37.02 -21.91
N VAL A 266 -29.43 -38.10 -21.13
CA VAL A 266 -28.59 -38.18 -19.93
C VAL A 266 -27.54 -39.26 -20.14
N THR A 267 -26.28 -38.94 -19.85
CA THR A 267 -25.16 -39.89 -19.89
C THR A 267 -24.38 -39.79 -18.59
N ARG A 268 -24.24 -40.92 -17.89
CA ARG A 268 -23.41 -41.07 -16.70
C ARG A 268 -22.07 -41.66 -17.11
N PHE A 269 -20.99 -41.05 -16.65
CA PHE A 269 -19.63 -41.53 -16.88
C PHE A 269 -18.79 -41.29 -15.62
N THR A 270 -17.86 -42.18 -15.37
CA THR A 270 -16.83 -42.01 -14.35
C THR A 270 -15.63 -41.29 -14.95
N ARG A 271 -15.18 -40.24 -14.27
CA ARG A 271 -13.92 -39.56 -14.59
C ARG A 271 -12.93 -39.91 -13.48
N GLN A 272 -11.67 -40.20 -13.84
CA GLN A 272 -10.61 -40.26 -12.85
C GLN A 272 -10.52 -38.92 -12.11
N GLY A 273 -10.37 -38.97 -10.79
CA GLY A 273 -10.19 -37.78 -9.97
C GLY A 273 -8.92 -37.02 -10.37
N SER A 274 -8.89 -35.72 -10.13
CA SER A 274 -7.66 -34.93 -10.24
C SER A 274 -6.65 -35.41 -9.21
N ILE A 275 -5.37 -35.45 -9.59
CA ILE A 275 -4.29 -35.74 -8.65
C ILE A 275 -4.19 -34.60 -7.63
N ASP A 276 -4.12 -34.94 -6.36
CA ASP A 276 -3.82 -33.99 -5.28
C ASP A 276 -2.30 -33.71 -5.28
N TYR A 277 -1.90 -32.69 -6.02
CA TYR A 277 -0.49 -32.31 -6.15
C TYR A 277 0.13 -31.83 -4.84
N ALA A 278 -0.65 -31.19 -3.95
CA ALA A 278 -0.14 -30.74 -2.66
C ALA A 278 0.26 -31.94 -1.79
N LYS A 279 -0.60 -32.95 -1.74
CA LYS A 279 -0.29 -34.22 -1.07
C LYS A 279 0.86 -34.97 -1.75
N TYR A 280 0.82 -35.09 -3.08
CA TYR A 280 1.86 -35.78 -3.87
C TYR A 280 3.25 -35.18 -3.67
N CYS A 281 3.38 -33.84 -3.76
CA CYS A 281 4.65 -33.14 -3.54
C CYS A 281 5.14 -33.30 -2.10
N LYS A 282 4.24 -33.21 -1.11
CA LYS A 282 4.58 -33.39 0.31
C LYS A 282 5.11 -34.80 0.61
N GLU A 283 4.44 -35.84 0.11
CA GLU A 283 4.83 -37.24 0.37
C GLU A 283 6.13 -37.62 -0.33
N LEU A 284 6.44 -37.02 -1.49
CA LEU A 284 7.69 -37.25 -2.22
C LEU A 284 8.81 -36.27 -1.87
N GLY A 285 8.59 -35.33 -0.95
CA GLY A 285 9.59 -34.33 -0.56
C GLY A 285 9.99 -33.37 -1.68
N ILE A 286 9.10 -33.12 -2.64
CA ILE A 286 9.33 -32.21 -3.76
C ILE A 286 9.09 -30.78 -3.28
N GLY A 287 10.17 -30.01 -3.12
CA GLY A 287 10.12 -28.59 -2.80
C GLY A 287 9.60 -27.73 -3.96
N THR A 288 9.18 -26.50 -3.66
CA THR A 288 8.68 -25.54 -4.66
C THR A 288 9.75 -25.12 -5.66
N ASP A 289 11.00 -25.09 -5.23
CA ASP A 289 12.21 -24.86 -6.04
C ASP A 289 12.35 -25.88 -7.18
N VAL A 290 11.97 -27.14 -6.95
CA VAL A 290 12.00 -28.20 -7.96
C VAL A 290 10.89 -28.02 -9.02
N LEU A 291 9.79 -27.34 -8.66
CA LEU A 291 8.65 -27.11 -9.56
C LEU A 291 8.85 -25.88 -10.47
N GLU A 292 9.60 -24.87 -10.02
CA GLU A 292 9.79 -23.62 -10.77
C GLU A 292 10.33 -23.81 -12.20
N PRO A 293 11.31 -24.70 -12.46
CA PRO A 293 11.77 -24.97 -13.83
C PRO A 293 10.68 -25.49 -14.77
N TYR A 294 9.60 -26.07 -14.24
CA TYR A 294 8.46 -26.61 -14.99
C TYR A 294 7.29 -25.64 -15.08
N ARG A 295 7.37 -24.48 -14.41
CA ARG A 295 6.32 -23.47 -14.46
C ARG A 295 6.26 -22.88 -15.87
N LYS A 296 5.05 -22.87 -16.45
CA LYS A 296 4.81 -22.19 -17.73
C LYS A 296 5.06 -20.69 -17.58
N LYS A 297 5.39 -20.04 -18.69
CA LYS A 297 5.52 -18.58 -18.75
C LYS A 297 4.26 -17.92 -18.17
N PRO A 298 4.41 -16.86 -17.35
CA PRO A 298 3.27 -16.11 -16.86
C PRO A 298 2.46 -15.56 -18.03
N THR A 299 1.14 -15.51 -17.85
CA THR A 299 0.19 -14.97 -18.82
C THR A 299 -0.52 -13.80 -18.20
N TRP A 300 -0.60 -12.69 -18.94
CA TRP A 300 -1.35 -11.52 -18.52
C TRP A 300 -2.83 -11.87 -18.37
N GLN A 301 -3.40 -11.48 -17.25
CA GLN A 301 -4.83 -11.59 -16.98
C GLN A 301 -5.34 -10.22 -16.53
N SER A 302 -6.52 -9.86 -17.01
CA SER A 302 -7.20 -8.62 -16.62
C SER A 302 -8.48 -8.96 -15.87
N ARG A 303 -8.77 -8.18 -14.84
CA ARG A 303 -10.04 -8.22 -14.10
C ARG A 303 -10.65 -6.83 -14.15
N VAL A 304 -11.94 -6.75 -14.44
CA VAL A 304 -12.72 -5.51 -14.41
C VAL A 304 -13.79 -5.66 -13.33
N THR A 305 -13.85 -4.69 -12.42
CA THR A 305 -14.81 -4.64 -11.31
C THR A 305 -15.33 -3.23 -11.15
N LEU A 306 -16.53 -3.08 -10.58
CA LEU A 306 -17.02 -1.77 -10.14
C LEU A 306 -16.09 -1.25 -9.03
N SER A 307 -15.68 0.02 -9.15
CA SER A 307 -14.96 0.69 -8.07
C SER A 307 -15.93 0.96 -6.92
N ALA A 308 -15.51 0.66 -5.70
CA ALA A 308 -16.24 1.05 -4.48
C ALA A 308 -15.84 2.47 -4.01
N ASP A 309 -14.63 2.91 -4.36
CA ASP A 309 -14.02 4.14 -3.85
C ASP A 309 -13.71 5.12 -4.98
N GLU A 310 -13.82 6.42 -4.68
CA GLU A 310 -13.36 7.52 -5.54
C GLU A 310 -11.89 7.80 -5.26
N LEU A 311 -11.02 6.96 -5.85
CA LEU A 311 -9.56 7.06 -5.71
C LEU A 311 -9.01 8.37 -6.32
N LEU A 312 -9.54 8.76 -7.47
CA LEU A 312 -9.12 9.93 -8.23
C LEU A 312 -10.23 10.97 -8.24
N ASN A 313 -9.85 12.23 -8.02
CA ASN A 313 -10.75 13.37 -8.06
C ASN A 313 -10.91 13.88 -9.50
N ALA A 314 -11.93 14.70 -9.75
CA ALA A 314 -12.23 15.26 -11.08
C ALA A 314 -11.08 16.13 -11.64
N GLU A 315 -10.25 16.67 -10.77
CA GLU A 315 -9.09 17.50 -11.07
C GLU A 315 -7.84 16.71 -11.50
N ALA A 316 -7.92 15.37 -11.49
CA ALA A 316 -6.81 14.51 -11.91
C ALA A 316 -6.49 14.69 -13.40
N ILE A 317 -5.25 15.07 -13.70
CA ILE A 317 -4.78 15.28 -15.09
C ILE A 317 -4.20 13.96 -15.62
N GLY A 318 -4.52 13.65 -16.87
CA GLY A 318 -4.06 12.43 -17.53
C GLY A 318 -2.54 12.29 -17.58
N ASN A 319 -2.07 11.06 -17.43
CA ASN A 319 -0.66 10.73 -17.31
C ASN A 319 -0.16 9.85 -18.47
N GLN A 320 1.15 9.87 -18.68
CA GLN A 320 1.81 9.02 -19.65
C GLN A 320 3.14 8.56 -19.12
N SER A 321 3.34 7.25 -19.08
CA SER A 321 4.66 6.67 -18.87
C SER A 321 5.55 7.09 -20.05
N MET A 322 6.58 7.90 -19.77
CA MET A 322 7.69 8.02 -20.70
C MET A 322 8.39 6.66 -20.75
N PRO A 323 8.81 6.15 -21.93
CA PRO A 323 9.67 4.97 -21.98
C PRO A 323 10.88 5.22 -21.09
N ALA A 324 11.21 4.27 -20.21
CA ALA A 324 12.41 4.38 -19.38
C ALA A 324 13.62 4.61 -20.29
N ASP A 325 14.18 5.82 -20.23
CA ASP A 325 15.45 6.10 -20.87
C ASP A 325 16.48 5.20 -20.17
N GLN A 326 17.20 4.40 -20.96
CA GLN A 326 18.23 3.49 -20.45
C GLN A 326 19.33 4.31 -19.78
N GLY A 327 19.21 4.59 -18.48
CA GLY A 327 20.30 5.19 -17.69
C GLY A 327 19.93 6.22 -16.65
N GLY A 328 18.65 6.57 -16.45
CA GLY A 328 18.25 7.51 -15.40
C GLY A 328 17.76 6.81 -14.15
N LYS A 329 18.65 6.26 -13.32
CA LYS A 329 18.32 6.11 -11.89
C LYS A 329 18.26 7.52 -11.31
N TYR A 330 17.05 8.05 -11.14
CA TYR A 330 16.87 9.10 -10.14
C TYR A 330 16.63 8.38 -8.82
N PHE A 331 17.62 8.55 -7.94
CA PHE A 331 17.89 7.90 -6.64
C PHE A 331 18.55 6.51 -6.70
#